data_AF-A0A0X7A887-F1
#
_entry.id   AF-A0A0X7A887-F1
#
_cell.length_a   1.000
_cell.length_b   1.000
_cell.length_c   1.000
_cell.angle_alpha   90.00
_cell.angle_beta   90.00
_cell.angle_gamma   90.00
#
_symmetry.space_group_name_H-M   'P 1'
#
loop_
_entity.id
_entity.type
_entity.pdbx_description
1 polymer ?
#
loop_
_entity_poly.entity_id
_entity_poly.type
_entity_poly.pdbx_seq_one_letter_code
_entity_poly.pdbx_strand_id
1 'polypeptide(L)' 'MRPLAMVATLLLLTACSQESERTYTVDDFIADEALLSRTISDCRDNPGELQNTISCRNAEAADGKLRLQNMRKALGG' A
#
# COMPACT_ATOMS: atom_id res chain seq x y z
N MET A 1 27.38 31.04 8.89
CA MET A 1 27.69 29.85 8.07
C MET A 1 27.33 28.53 8.77
N ARG A 2 27.77 28.31 10.02
CA ARG A 2 27.48 27.08 10.81
C ARG A 2 25.99 26.76 11.07
N PRO A 3 25.09 27.73 11.36
CA PRO A 3 23.68 27.40 11.63
C PRO A 3 22.91 27.04 10.35
N LEU A 4 23.26 27.67 9.22
CA LEU A 4 22.67 27.37 7.91
C LEU A 4 22.97 25.93 7.46
N ALA A 5 24.20 25.47 7.73
CA ALA A 5 24.59 24.09 7.43
C ALA A 5 23.82 23.07 8.28
N MET A 6 23.54 23.37 9.55
CA MET A 6 22.73 22.50 10.41
C MET A 6 21.26 22.47 9.99
N VAL A 7 20.68 23.61 9.63
CA VAL A 7 19.28 23.67 9.15
C VAL A 7 19.13 22.89 7.85
N ALA A 8 20.10 22.98 6.95
CA ALA A 8 20.09 22.23 5.70
C ALA A 8 20.16 20.71 5.93
N THR A 9 20.99 20.24 6.87
CA THR A 9 21.06 18.80 7.20
C THR A 9 19.78 18.30 7.88
N LEU A 10 19.16 19.09 8.76
CA LEU A 10 17.87 18.76 9.39
C LEU A 10 16.73 18.65 8.37
N LEU A 11 16.69 19.51 7.34
CA LEU A 11 15.70 19.44 6.26
C LEU A 11 15.87 18.22 5.35
N LEU A 12 17.11 17.77 5.13
CA LEU A 12 17.38 16.54 4.36
C LEU A 12 16.95 15.27 5.13
N LEU A 13 17.03 15.29 6.46
CA LEU A 13 16.62 14.16 7.31
C LEU A 13 15.10 13.92 7.30
N THR A 14 14.29 14.97 7.17
CA THR A 14 12.81 14.84 7.08
C THR A 14 12.34 14.31 5.73
N ALA A 15 13.16 14.39 4.67
CA ALA A 15 12.83 13.79 3.38
C ALA A 15 12.98 12.26 3.39
N CYS A 16 13.74 11.71 4.35
CA CYS A 16 13.91 10.27 4.54
C CYS A 16 12.89 9.66 5.52
N SER A 17 12.03 10.45 6.16
CA SER A 17 10.90 9.87 6.89
C SER A 17 9.86 9.44 5.86
N GLN A 18 9.97 8.19 5.42
CA GLN A 18 8.94 7.55 4.61
C GLN A 18 7.61 7.79 5.32
N GLU A 19 6.69 8.47 4.64
CA GLU A 19 5.34 8.73 5.13
C GLU A 19 4.82 7.40 5.66
N SER A 20 4.35 7.37 6.92
CA SER A 20 3.77 6.15 7.49
C SER A 20 2.55 5.81 6.64
N GLU A 21 2.74 5.00 5.61
CA GLU A 21 1.69 4.54 4.73
C GLU A 21 0.59 3.99 5.63
N ARG A 22 -0.64 4.48 5.44
CA ARG A 22 -1.75 4.00 6.27
C ARG A 22 -1.87 2.50 6.04
N THR A 23 -1.68 1.72 7.10
CA THR A 23 -1.86 0.28 7.05
C THR A 23 -3.35 -0.03 6.97
N TYR A 24 -3.81 -0.41 5.79
CA TYR A 24 -5.15 -0.93 5.57
C TYR A 24 -5.20 -2.43 5.83
N THR A 25 -6.29 -2.89 6.43
CA THR A 25 -6.54 -4.32 6.64
C THR A 25 -7.14 -4.96 5.39
N VAL A 26 -7.13 -6.30 5.36
CA VAL A 26 -7.80 -7.06 4.28
C VAL A 26 -9.29 -6.71 4.19
N ASP A 27 -9.96 -6.50 5.31
CA ASP A 27 -11.39 -6.20 5.32
C ASP A 27 -11.69 -4.78 4.83
N ASP A 28 -10.79 -3.81 5.08
CA ASP A 28 -10.90 -2.47 4.49
C ASP A 28 -10.85 -2.53 2.96
N PHE A 29 -9.94 -3.33 2.40
CA PHE A 29 -9.85 -3.53 0.95
C PHE A 29 -11.03 -4.30 0.35
N ILE A 30 -11.64 -5.22 1.11
CA ILE A 30 -12.86 -5.91 0.65
C ILE A 30 -14.06 -4.97 0.68
N ALA A 31 -14.11 -4.05 1.64
CA ALA A 31 -15.20 -3.09 1.78
C ALA A 31 -15.13 -1.96 0.74
N ASP A 32 -13.94 -1.64 0.22
CA ASP A 32 -13.70 -0.59 -0.76
C ASP A 32 -12.87 -1.09 -1.95
N GLU A 33 -13.55 -1.49 -3.02
CA GLU A 33 -12.93 -1.99 -4.25
C GLU A 33 -12.11 -0.92 -4.99
N ALA A 34 -12.45 0.37 -4.85
CA ALA A 34 -11.70 1.45 -5.46
C ALA A 34 -10.35 1.67 -4.76
N LEU A 35 -10.35 1.60 -3.42
CA LEU A 35 -9.14 1.59 -2.62
C LEU A 35 -8.24 0.39 -3.00
N LEU A 36 -8.82 -0.81 -3.06
CA LEU A 36 -8.09 -2.02 -3.46
C LEU A 36 -7.47 -1.89 -4.85
N SER A 37 -8.24 -1.46 -5.85
CA SER A 37 -7.78 -1.33 -7.23
C SER A 37 -6.60 -0.36 -7.34
N ARG A 38 -6.70 0.80 -6.68
CA ARG A 38 -5.62 1.78 -6.64
C ARG A 38 -4.37 1.22 -5.97
N THR A 39 -4.50 0.64 -4.77
CA THR A 39 -3.36 0.10 -4.03
C THR A 39 -2.68 -1.03 -4.81
N ILE A 40 -3.42 -1.94 -5.44
CA ILE A 40 -2.83 -2.98 -6.29
C ILE A 40 -2.05 -2.39 -7.46
N SER A 41 -2.53 -1.30 -8.08
CA SER A 41 -1.77 -0.60 -9.13
C SER A 41 -0.47 -0.04 -8.56
N ASP A 42 -0.55 0.71 -7.46
CA ASP A 42 0.60 1.32 -6.82
C ASP A 42 1.67 0.27 -6.42
N CYS A 43 1.23 -0.89 -5.90
CA CYS A 43 2.10 -2.03 -5.57
C CYS A 43 2.77 -2.64 -6.80
N ARG A 44 2.08 -2.75 -7.94
CA ARG A 44 2.60 -3.31 -9.19
C ARG A 44 3.56 -2.38 -9.90
N ASP A 45 3.31 -1.07 -9.78
CA ASP A 45 4.16 -0.03 -10.39
C ASP A 45 5.50 0.11 -9.63
N ASN A 46 5.55 -0.30 -8.35
CA ASN A 46 6.75 -0.24 -7.50
C ASN A 46 7.02 -1.58 -6.77
N PRO A 47 7.31 -2.66 -7.49
CA PRO A 47 7.45 -4.00 -6.90
C PRO A 47 8.68 -4.14 -5.98
N GLY A 48 9.60 -3.17 -5.97
CA GLY A 48 10.72 -3.13 -5.04
C GLY A 48 10.31 -2.64 -3.64
N GLU A 49 10.16 -1.33 -3.50
CA GLU A 49 9.88 -0.68 -2.20
C GLU A 49 8.54 -1.08 -1.60
N LEU A 50 7.49 -1.22 -2.41
CA LEU A 50 6.13 -1.37 -1.89
C LEU A 50 5.67 -2.82 -1.73
N GLN A 51 6.22 -3.78 -2.48
CA GLN A 51 5.78 -5.18 -2.45
C GLN A 51 5.87 -5.83 -1.07
N ASN A 52 6.80 -5.39 -0.22
CA ASN A 52 6.96 -5.94 1.12
C ASN A 52 6.22 -5.16 2.22
N THR A 53 5.52 -4.09 1.87
CA THR A 53 4.68 -3.36 2.83
C THR A 53 3.51 -4.23 3.28
N ILE A 54 3.02 -3.97 4.50
CA ILE A 54 1.82 -4.64 5.02
C ILE A 54 0.60 -4.33 4.16
N SER A 55 0.50 -3.10 3.64
CA SER A 55 -0.61 -2.66 2.78
C SER A 55 -0.68 -3.47 1.48
N CYS A 56 0.44 -3.63 0.76
CA CYS A 56 0.48 -4.42 -0.47
C CYS A 56 0.18 -5.90 -0.23
N ARG A 57 0.71 -6.49 0.85
CA ARG A 57 0.40 -7.88 1.22
C ARG A 57 -1.09 -8.07 1.53
N ASN A 58 -1.69 -7.12 2.23
CA ASN A 58 -3.12 -7.16 2.56
C ASN A 58 -3.99 -6.94 1.30
N ALA A 59 -3.60 -6.04 0.41
CA ALA A 59 -4.27 -5.80 -0.87
C ALA A 59 -4.25 -7.06 -1.76
N GLU A 60 -3.10 -7.72 -1.89
CA GLU A 60 -2.98 -8.97 -2.66
C GLU A 60 -3.85 -10.09 -2.06
N ALA A 61 -3.89 -10.21 -0.73
CA ALA A 61 -4.75 -11.17 -0.05
C ALA A 61 -6.25 -10.88 -0.29
N ALA A 62 -6.65 -9.60 -0.27
CA ALA A 62 -8.01 -9.17 -0.56
C ALA A 62 -8.40 -9.47 -2.02
N ASP A 63 -7.55 -9.13 -3.00
CA ASP A 63 -7.78 -9.42 -4.42
C ASP A 63 -7.97 -10.92 -4.66
N GLY A 64 -7.11 -11.76 -4.07
CA GLY A 64 -7.24 -13.21 -4.13
C GLY A 64 -8.55 -13.73 -3.54
N LYS A 65 -8.95 -13.21 -2.38
CA LYS A 65 -10.22 -13.58 -1.72
C LYS A 65 -11.43 -13.20 -2.58
N LEU A 66 -11.48 -11.97 -3.10
CA LEU A 66 -12.56 -11.51 -3.97
C LEU A 66 -12.64 -12.32 -5.26
N ARG A 67 -11.51 -12.62 -5.90
CA ARG A 67 -11.46 -13.48 -7.08
C ARG A 67 -12.05 -14.87 -6.81
N LEU A 68 -11.70 -15.48 -5.69
CA LEU A 68 -12.24 -16.79 -5.30
C LEU A 68 -13.74 -16.73 -4.98
N GLN A 69 -14.20 -15.67 -4.31
CA GLN A 69 -15.63 -15.45 -4.04
C GLN A 69 -16.42 -15.26 -5.33
N ASN A 70 -15.92 -14.45 -6.26
CA ASN A 70 -16.53 -14.23 -7.57
C ASN A 70 -16.58 -15.51 -8.40
N MET A 71 -15.50 -16.31 -8.37
CA MET A 71 -15.48 -17.63 -9.00
C MET A 71 -16.54 -18.56 -8.39
N ARG A 72 -16.64 -18.63 -7.05
CA ARG A 72 -17.67 -19.44 -6.38
C ARG A 72 -19.08 -19.02 -6.80
N LYS A 73 -19.35 -17.72 -6.79
CA LYS A 73 -20.64 -17.16 -7.22
C LYS A 73 -20.96 -17.49 -8.68
N ALA A 74 -19.97 -17.40 -9.57
CA ALA A 74 -20.12 -17.76 -10.98
C ALA A 74 -20.41 -19.25 -11.20
N LEU A 75 -19.91 -20.12 -10.30
CA LEU A 75 -20.14 -21.56 -10.32
C LEU A 75 -21.45 -21.98 -9.61
N GLY A 76 -22.28 -21.03 -9.16
CA GLY A 76 -23.58 -21.30 -8.55
C GLY A 76 -23.52 -21.68 -7.06
N GLY A 77 -22.41 -21.36 -6.37
CA GLY A 77 -22.27 -21.50 -4.92
C GLY A 77 -22.72 -20.28 -4.12
#